data_AF-A0AAU4BAS0-F1
#
_entry.id   AF-A0AAU4BAS0-F1
#
_cell.length_a   1.000
_cell.length_b   1.000
_cell.length_c   1.000
_cell.angle_alpha   90.00
_cell.angle_beta   90.00
_cell.angle_gamma   90.00
#
_symmetry.space_group_name_H-M   'P 1'
#
loop_
_entity.id
_entity.type
_entity.pdbx_description
1 polymer ?
#
loop_
_entity_poly.entity_id
_entity_poly.type
_entity_poly.pdbx_seq_one_letter_code
_entity_poly.pdbx_strand_id
1 'polypeptide(L)'
;MPNLDESATNDKRPESLYPDVTAWVTEHFVPMYRRTLGGEFRWCAEWWRHGEAISRLTALWFSWEAMRLQGATGMALWYRDHLDHQLPVLLGPRGPFYQCTENEHLAPHEARVVPVPTWWLSPVPDAPVPAGA
;
A
#
# COMPACT_ATOMS: atom_id res chain seq x y z
N MET A 1 -4.68 22.27 46.60
CA MET A 1 -4.58 21.24 45.56
C MET A 1 -5.24 21.81 44.30
N PRO A 2 -4.50 22.22 43.26
CA PRO A 2 -5.13 22.63 42.00
C PRO A 2 -5.59 21.40 41.21
N ASN A 3 -6.72 21.54 40.52
CA ASN A 3 -7.37 20.52 39.70
C ASN A 3 -6.50 20.05 38.53
N LEU A 4 -6.57 18.76 38.23
CA LEU A 4 -5.88 18.07 37.11
C LEU A 4 -6.79 17.94 35.88
N ASP A 5 -7.56 18.96 35.53
CA ASP A 5 -8.53 18.90 34.43
C ASP A 5 -8.28 19.90 33.29
N GLU A 6 -7.02 20.19 32.93
CA GLU A 6 -6.77 21.07 31.76
C GLU A 6 -5.53 20.66 30.97
N SER A 7 -5.66 19.62 30.13
CA SER A 7 -5.12 19.61 28.76
C SER A 7 -5.44 18.29 28.06
N ALA A 8 -6.71 18.05 27.73
CA ALA A 8 -7.01 17.18 26.60
C ALA A 8 -6.64 17.94 25.33
N THR A 9 -5.39 17.80 24.88
CA THR A 9 -4.96 18.29 23.56
C THR A 9 -5.87 17.64 22.52
N ASN A 10 -6.75 18.45 21.96
CA ASN A 10 -7.65 18.06 20.88
C ASN A 10 -6.80 17.79 19.62
N ASP A 11 -6.26 16.58 19.54
CA ASP A 11 -5.54 16.00 18.40
C ASP A 11 -6.52 15.72 17.26
N LYS A 12 -7.12 16.79 16.72
CA LYS A 12 -7.92 16.69 15.49
C LYS A 12 -6.94 16.53 14.35
N ARG A 13 -6.61 15.27 14.04
CA ARG A 13 -6.04 14.92 12.74
C ARG A 13 -6.92 15.61 11.69
N PRO A 14 -6.33 16.40 10.76
CA PRO A 14 -7.12 17.09 9.75
C PRO A 14 -7.99 16.08 9.02
N GLU A 15 -9.25 16.45 8.80
CA GLU A 15 -10.19 15.61 8.07
C GLU A 15 -9.63 15.32 6.68
N SER A 16 -9.62 14.05 6.32
CA SER A 16 -9.13 13.60 5.03
C SER A 16 -10.05 14.15 3.93
N LEU A 17 -9.47 14.68 2.85
CA LEU A 17 -10.26 15.19 1.73
C LEU A 17 -11.04 14.04 1.07
N TYR A 18 -10.38 12.89 0.95
CA TYR A 18 -11.02 11.64 0.58
C TYR A 18 -11.21 10.78 1.83
N PRO A 19 -12.42 10.28 2.12
CA PRO A 19 -12.71 9.58 3.37
C PRO A 19 -11.98 8.24 3.51
N ASP A 20 -11.66 7.60 2.39
CA ASP A 20 -10.92 6.34 2.34
C ASP A 20 -10.13 6.20 1.04
N VAL A 21 -9.33 5.14 0.96
CA VAL A 21 -8.53 4.81 -0.23
C VAL A 21 -9.42 4.53 -1.45
N THR A 22 -10.65 4.04 -1.30
CA THR A 22 -11.55 3.73 -2.42
C THR A 22 -12.01 5.01 -3.09
N ALA A 23 -12.44 6.00 -2.29
CA ALA A 23 -12.79 7.34 -2.76
C ALA A 23 -11.58 7.99 -3.44
N TRP A 24 -10.40 7.95 -2.80
CA TRP A 24 -9.18 8.52 -3.40
C TRP A 24 -8.80 7.84 -4.71
N VAL A 25 -8.87 6.51 -4.81
CA VAL A 25 -8.54 5.79 -6.05
C VAL A 25 -9.51 6.16 -7.18
N THR A 26 -10.81 6.17 -6.88
CA THR A 26 -11.88 6.36 -7.87
C THR A 26 -11.96 7.81 -8.36
N GLU A 27 -11.85 8.76 -7.43
CA GLU A 27 -12.12 10.18 -7.71
C GLU A 27 -10.84 10.99 -7.97
N HIS A 28 -9.67 10.51 -7.51
CA HIS A 28 -8.39 11.21 -7.69
C HIS A 28 -7.41 10.42 -8.55
N PHE A 29 -7.00 9.23 -8.09
CA PHE A 29 -5.84 8.53 -8.64
C PHE A 29 -6.04 8.10 -10.09
N VAL A 30 -7.13 7.36 -10.37
CA VAL A 30 -7.41 6.82 -11.71
C VAL A 30 -7.66 7.93 -12.74
N PRO A 31 -8.46 8.98 -12.45
CA PRO A 31 -8.64 10.10 -13.37
C PRO A 31 -7.35 10.92 -13.62
N MET A 32 -6.50 11.08 -12.61
CA MET A 32 -5.31 11.94 -12.67
C MET A 32 -4.11 11.25 -13.33
N TYR A 33 -3.80 10.01 -12.95
CA TYR A 33 -2.55 9.33 -13.30
C TYR A 33 -2.73 8.32 -14.43
N ARG A 34 -3.16 8.82 -15.58
CA ARG A 34 -3.48 7.99 -16.76
C ARG A 34 -2.22 7.50 -17.48
N ARG A 35 -2.25 6.25 -17.93
CA ARG A 35 -1.21 5.61 -18.77
C ARG A 35 -1.89 4.83 -19.88
N THR A 36 -1.17 4.63 -21.00
CA THR A 36 -1.62 3.68 -22.03
C THR A 36 -1.50 2.28 -21.46
N LEU A 37 -2.65 1.63 -21.20
CA LEU A 37 -2.69 0.28 -20.66
C LEU A 37 -2.34 -0.75 -21.75
N GLY A 38 -1.68 -1.82 -21.34
CA GLY A 38 -1.07 -2.78 -22.25
C GLY A 38 0.41 -2.47 -22.51
N GLY A 39 1.21 -3.52 -22.71
CA GLY A 39 2.67 -3.39 -22.77
C GLY A 39 3.26 -3.15 -21.38
N GLU A 40 3.84 -1.96 -21.18
CA GLU A 40 4.56 -1.58 -19.96
C GLU A 40 3.65 -1.27 -18.77
N PHE A 41 2.39 -0.88 -19.01
CA PHE A 41 1.48 -0.52 -17.93
C PHE A 41 0.31 -1.50 -17.80
N ARG A 42 0.03 -1.91 -16.56
CA ARG A 42 -1.05 -2.82 -16.17
C ARG A 42 -1.95 -2.13 -15.15
N TRP A 43 -3.24 -2.39 -15.28
CA TRP A 43 -4.27 -2.00 -14.32
C TRP A 43 -5.31 -3.11 -14.26
N CYS A 44 -5.89 -3.32 -13.09
CA CYS A 44 -7.03 -4.22 -12.90
C CYS A 44 -8.19 -3.39 -12.37
N ALA A 45 -9.35 -3.43 -13.03
CA ALA A 45 -10.56 -2.75 -12.55
C ALA A 45 -10.96 -3.24 -11.15
N GLU A 46 -10.71 -4.51 -10.84
CA GLU A 46 -10.91 -5.13 -9.53
C GLU A 46 -9.66 -5.04 -8.63
N TRP A 47 -9.00 -3.87 -8.58
CA TRP A 47 -7.75 -3.67 -7.86
C TRP A 47 -7.81 -4.09 -6.37
N TRP A 48 -9.00 -4.01 -5.75
CA TRP A 48 -9.24 -4.43 -4.35
C TRP A 48 -9.15 -5.95 -4.13
N ARG A 49 -8.96 -6.75 -5.18
CA ARG A 49 -8.64 -8.18 -5.07
C ARG A 49 -7.14 -8.45 -4.98
N HIS A 50 -6.30 -7.41 -5.09
CA HIS A 50 -4.85 -7.52 -5.09
C HIS A 50 -4.28 -6.93 -3.79
N GLY A 51 -3.92 -7.78 -2.83
CA GLY A 51 -3.46 -7.34 -1.50
C GLY A 51 -2.29 -6.35 -1.53
N GLU A 52 -1.31 -6.59 -2.41
CA GLU A 52 -0.19 -5.65 -2.59
C GLU A 52 -0.65 -4.30 -3.18
N ALA A 53 -1.59 -4.30 -4.12
CA ALA A 53 -2.13 -3.06 -4.68
C ALA A 53 -2.88 -2.24 -3.62
N ILE A 54 -3.70 -2.90 -2.79
CA ILE A 54 -4.39 -2.26 -1.65
C ILE A 54 -3.35 -1.60 -0.73
N SER A 55 -2.31 -2.33 -0.35
CA SER A 55 -1.27 -1.81 0.55
C SER A 55 -0.57 -0.58 -0.02
N ARG A 56 -0.15 -0.63 -1.29
CA ARG A 56 0.53 0.48 -1.99
C ARG A 56 -0.38 1.69 -2.17
N LEU A 57 -1.60 1.49 -2.67
CA LEU A 57 -2.57 2.57 -2.87
C LEU A 57 -2.94 3.24 -1.55
N THR A 58 -3.09 2.47 -0.48
CA THR A 58 -3.38 3.00 0.86
C THR A 58 -2.22 3.85 1.38
N ALA A 59 -0.97 3.42 1.20
CA ALA A 59 0.21 4.21 1.58
C ALA A 59 0.32 5.50 0.75
N LEU A 60 0.03 5.44 -0.55
CA LEU A 60 -0.02 6.61 -1.42
C LEU A 60 -1.11 7.60 -1.00
N TRP A 61 -2.31 7.11 -0.67
CA TRP A 61 -3.40 7.95 -0.17
C TRP A 61 -3.04 8.65 1.15
N PHE A 62 -2.54 7.92 2.15
CA PHE A 62 -2.15 8.53 3.44
C PHE A 62 -1.05 9.58 3.27
N SER A 63 -0.02 9.28 2.47
CA SER A 63 1.04 10.26 2.19
C SER A 63 0.51 11.46 1.40
N TRP A 64 -0.43 11.27 0.48
CA TRP A 64 -1.04 12.35 -0.28
C TRP A 64 -1.85 13.28 0.62
N GLU A 65 -2.68 12.73 1.51
CA GLU A 65 -3.47 13.48 2.49
C GLU A 65 -2.58 14.27 3.45
N ALA A 66 -1.44 13.72 3.86
CA ALA A 66 -0.48 14.42 4.70
C ALA A 66 0.22 15.56 3.93
N MET A 67 0.68 15.29 2.71
CA MET A 67 1.53 16.21 1.95
C MET A 67 0.75 17.34 1.27
N ARG A 68 -0.53 17.15 0.94
CA ARG A 68 -1.36 18.24 0.37
C ARG A 68 -1.51 19.43 1.33
N LEU A 69 -1.29 19.21 2.62
CA LEU A 69 -1.38 20.23 3.67
C LEU A 69 -0.05 20.95 3.93
N GLN A 70 1.07 20.50 3.36
CA GLN A 70 2.42 21.03 3.63
C GLN A 70 2.78 22.31 2.83
N GLY A 71 1.79 23.10 2.45
CA GLY A 71 2.00 24.35 1.70
C GLY A 71 2.44 24.13 0.25
N ALA A 72 3.05 25.16 -0.35
CA ALA A 72 3.26 25.25 -1.80
C ALA A 72 4.12 24.11 -2.40
N THR A 73 5.04 23.53 -1.63
CA THR A 73 5.96 22.48 -2.11
C THR A 73 5.52 21.07 -1.73
N GLY A 74 4.49 20.91 -0.90
CA GLY A 74 4.06 19.61 -0.36
C GLY A 74 3.77 18.58 -1.45
N MET A 75 3.03 18.97 -2.49
CA MET A 75 2.73 18.07 -3.61
C MET A 75 3.97 17.71 -4.44
N ALA A 76 4.92 18.64 -4.64
CA ALA A 76 6.16 18.35 -5.36
C ALA A 76 7.01 17.32 -4.60
N LEU A 77 7.07 17.44 -3.27
CA LEU A 77 7.73 16.47 -2.40
C LEU A 77 7.00 15.12 -2.42
N TRP A 78 5.66 15.12 -2.42
CA TRP A 78 4.90 13.87 -2.50
C TRP A 78 5.13 13.10 -3.80
N TYR A 79 5.22 13.79 -4.95
CA TYR A 79 5.58 13.15 -6.21
C TYR A 79 6.95 12.48 -6.12
N ARG A 80 7.96 13.25 -5.70
CA ARG A 80 9.36 12.80 -5.61
C ARG A 80 9.53 11.64 -4.63
N ASP A 81 8.98 11.78 -3.42
CA ASP A 81 9.28 10.87 -2.30
C ASP A 81 8.35 9.65 -2.26
N HIS A 82 7.17 9.73 -2.89
CA HIS A 82 6.15 8.68 -2.79
C HIS A 82 5.66 8.20 -4.15
N LEU A 83 5.04 9.06 -4.96
CA LEU A 83 4.35 8.59 -6.16
C LEU A 83 5.31 8.02 -7.20
N ASP A 84 6.37 8.73 -7.56
CA ASP A 84 7.22 8.38 -8.70
C ASP A 84 8.00 7.09 -8.48
N HIS A 85 8.27 6.73 -7.22
CA HIS A 85 8.88 5.46 -6.85
C HIS A 85 7.88 4.29 -6.85
N GLN A 86 6.63 4.55 -6.47
CA GLN A 86 5.60 3.50 -6.36
C GLN A 86 4.92 3.22 -7.70
N LEU A 87 4.73 4.24 -8.54
CA LEU A 87 3.92 4.15 -9.76
C LEU A 87 4.48 3.12 -10.77
N PRO A 88 5.79 3.04 -11.04
CA PRO A 88 6.35 2.02 -11.93
C PRO A 88 6.21 0.60 -11.38
N VAL A 89 6.12 0.44 -10.06
CA VAL A 89 5.93 -0.88 -9.43
C VAL A 89 4.45 -1.26 -9.46
N LEU A 90 3.57 -0.35 -9.08
CA LEU A 90 2.13 -0.57 -9.04
C LEU A 90 1.56 -0.86 -10.43
N LEU A 91 1.94 -0.06 -11.43
CA LEU A 91 1.45 -0.20 -12.80
C LEU A 91 2.38 -1.02 -13.68
N GLY A 92 3.52 -1.48 -13.19
CA GLY A 92 4.53 -2.15 -14.03
C GLY A 92 4.10 -3.53 -14.54
N PRO A 93 4.82 -4.07 -15.53
CA PRO A 93 4.50 -5.37 -16.12
C PRO A 93 4.83 -6.54 -15.20
N ARG A 94 5.55 -6.31 -14.10
CA ARG A 94 5.83 -7.26 -13.02
C ARG A 94 5.21 -6.83 -11.69
N GLY A 95 4.30 -5.85 -11.75
CA GLY A 95 3.60 -5.33 -10.59
C GLY A 95 2.47 -6.25 -10.11
N PRO A 96 1.67 -5.80 -9.13
CA PRO A 96 0.56 -6.59 -8.59
C PRO A 96 -0.46 -6.99 -9.68
N PHE A 97 -0.60 -6.20 -10.73
CA PHE A 97 -1.55 -6.45 -11.82
C PHE A 97 -0.94 -7.24 -13.00
N TYR A 98 0.24 -7.88 -12.86
CA TYR A 98 0.98 -8.44 -14.01
C TYR A 98 0.21 -9.44 -14.87
N GLN A 99 -0.73 -10.18 -14.29
CA GLN A 99 -1.59 -11.12 -15.02
C GLN A 99 -2.91 -10.51 -15.50
N CYS A 100 -3.29 -9.35 -14.98
CA CYS A 100 -4.57 -8.73 -15.28
C CYS A 100 -4.49 -7.82 -16.52
N THR A 101 -5.64 -7.62 -17.14
CA THR A 101 -5.88 -6.49 -18.05
C THR A 101 -6.91 -5.55 -17.42
N GLU A 102 -7.17 -4.41 -18.07
CA GLU A 102 -8.19 -3.47 -17.62
C GLU A 102 -9.56 -4.15 -17.44
N ASN A 103 -9.90 -5.07 -18.35
CA ASN A 103 -11.21 -5.69 -18.44
C ASN A 103 -11.24 -7.14 -17.92
N GLU A 104 -10.10 -7.70 -17.51
CA GLU A 104 -9.99 -9.08 -17.07
C GLU A 104 -9.14 -9.20 -15.80
N HIS A 105 -9.77 -9.69 -14.73
CA HIS A 105 -9.11 -10.02 -13.48
C HIS A 105 -8.68 -11.50 -13.46
N LEU A 106 -7.41 -11.74 -13.15
CA LEU A 106 -6.89 -13.07 -12.83
C LEU A 106 -6.46 -13.10 -11.36
N ALA A 107 -6.96 -14.11 -10.64
CA ALA A 107 -6.63 -14.30 -9.23
C ALA A 107 -5.11 -14.56 -9.09
N PRO A 108 -4.37 -13.74 -8.33
CA PRO A 108 -2.94 -13.94 -8.15
C PRO A 108 -2.64 -15.30 -7.52
N HIS A 109 -1.57 -15.95 -7.98
CA HIS A 109 -1.06 -17.13 -7.31
C HIS A 109 -0.44 -16.76 -5.96
N GLU A 110 -0.96 -17.35 -4.89
CA GLU A 110 -0.35 -17.26 -3.57
C GLU A 110 0.84 -18.23 -3.48
N ALA A 111 2.00 -17.71 -3.07
CA ALA A 111 3.18 -18.54 -2.88
C ALA A 111 2.92 -19.57 -1.78
N ARG A 112 3.27 -20.83 -2.06
CA ARG A 112 3.16 -21.91 -1.08
C ARG A 112 4.18 -21.70 0.04
N VAL A 113 3.68 -21.56 1.26
CA VAL A 113 4.49 -21.56 2.48
C VAL A 113 4.28 -22.89 3.21
N VAL A 114 5.38 -23.54 3.61
CA VAL A 114 5.33 -24.63 4.59
C VAL A 114 5.50 -24.05 5.99
N PRO A 115 4.77 -24.52 7.01
CA PRO A 115 4.94 -24.06 8.37
C PRO A 115 6.40 -24.19 8.82
N VAL A 116 6.91 -23.16 9.49
CA VAL A 116 8.23 -23.20 10.10
C VAL A 116 8.22 -24.30 11.17
N PRO A 117 9.16 -25.26 11.15
CA PRO A 117 9.24 -26.28 12.18
C PRO A 117 9.39 -25.67 13.58
N THR A 118 8.73 -26.25 14.59
CA THR A 118 8.68 -25.70 15.95
C THR A 118 10.07 -25.50 16.58
N TRP A 119 11.05 -26.33 16.21
CA TRP A 119 12.43 -26.22 16.71
C TRP A 119 13.17 -24.96 16.21
N TRP A 120 12.78 -24.36 15.08
CA TRP A 120 13.39 -23.13 14.56
C TRP A 120 13.08 -21.91 15.44
N LEU A 121 11.93 -21.91 16.11
CA LEU A 121 11.48 -20.81 16.98
C LEU A 121 11.98 -20.97 18.42
N SER A 122 12.79 -22.00 18.71
CA SER A 122 13.29 -22.25 20.06
C SER A 122 14.51 -21.38 20.35
N PRO A 123 14.58 -20.67 21.50
CA PRO A 123 15.72 -19.84 21.88
C PRO A 123 16.95 -20.66 22.34
N VAL A 124 16.93 -21.98 22.17
CA VAL A 124 17.95 -22.87 22.71
C VAL A 124 19.07 -23.05 21.67
N PRO A 125 20.32 -22.70 21.99
CA PRO A 125 21.46 -23.07 21.15
C PRO A 125 21.60 -24.60 21.23
N ASP A 126 21.62 -25.27 20.09
CA ASP A 126 21.73 -26.74 19.91
C ASP A 126 20.45 -27.58 20.05
N ALA A 127 19.34 -27.14 19.43
CA ALA A 127 18.29 -28.10 19.07
C ALA A 127 18.85 -29.09 18.01
N PRO A 128 18.79 -30.42 18.23
CA PRO A 128 19.33 -31.39 17.28
C PRO A 128 18.55 -31.33 15.97
N VAL A 129 19.27 -31.23 14.84
CA VAL A 129 18.69 -31.36 13.50
C VAL A 129 18.15 -32.78 13.35
N PRO A 130 16.84 -32.99 13.13
CA PRO A 130 16.34 -34.34 12.83
C PRO A 130 16.86 -34.77 11.46
N ALA A 131 17.56 -35.90 11.43
CA ALA A 131 18.08 -36.50 10.20
C ALA A 131 16.93 -37.10 9.37
N GLY A 132 16.63 -36.46 8.24
CA GLY A 132 16.05 -37.06 7.03
C GLY A 132 14.64 -37.68 7.12
N ALA A 133 13.73 -37.15 6.29
CA ALA A 133 12.66 -37.91 5.64
C ALA A 133 12.41 -37.32 4.25
#